data_AF-A0A3E0U491-F1
#
_entry.id   AF-A0A3E0U491-F1
#
_cell.length_a   1.000
_cell.length_b   1.000
_cell.length_c   1.000
_cell.angle_alpha   90.00
_cell.angle_beta   90.00
_cell.angle_gamma   90.00
#
_symmetry.space_group_name_H-M   'P 1'
#
loop_
_entity.id
_entity.type
_entity.pdbx_description
1 polymer ?
#
loop_
_entity_poly.entity_id
_entity_poly.type
_entity_poly.pdbx_seq_one_letter_code
_entity_poly.pdbx_strand_id
1 'polypeptide(L)'
;MQRIELINSNGMKVLLVDYGARIASILVPCNGELLEMTVTPKDKALLEKDLFYLGATCGPVCNRISNASFSLNGIVYRLRKNDGKNCLHGGENNISLR
;
A
#
# COMPACT_ATOMS: atom_id res chain seq x y z
N MET A 1 11.11 -8.50 7.32
CA MET A 1 9.65 -8.35 7.23
C MET A 1 9.03 -8.82 8.54
N GLN A 2 8.83 -7.89 9.45
CA GLN A 2 8.15 -8.10 10.72
C GLN A 2 6.63 -8.16 10.51
N ARG A 3 5.95 -8.88 11.40
CA ARG A 3 4.51 -9.10 11.38
C ARG A 3 3.94 -8.76 12.74
N ILE A 4 2.88 -7.97 12.78
CA ILE A 4 2.19 -7.56 14.01
C ILE A 4 0.72 -7.95 13.87
N GLU A 5 0.23 -8.81 14.75
CA GLU A 5 -1.20 -9.16 14.80
C GLU A 5 -1.88 -8.36 15.91
N LEU A 6 -2.95 -7.67 15.55
CA LEU A 6 -3.83 -6.96 16.47
C LEU A 6 -5.12 -7.73 16.61
N ILE A 7 -5.60 -7.92 17.85
CA ILE A 7 -6.86 -8.61 18.14
C ILE A 7 -7.70 -7.70 19.05
N ASN A 8 -8.97 -7.47 18.69
CA ASN A 8 -9.88 -6.72 19.55
C ASN A 8 -10.73 -7.64 20.43
N SER A 9 -11.48 -7.07 21.39
CA SER A 9 -12.32 -7.81 22.33
C SER A 9 -13.47 -8.59 21.67
N ASN A 10 -13.81 -8.27 20.41
CA ASN A 10 -14.85 -8.96 19.65
C ASN A 10 -14.27 -10.09 18.77
N GLY A 11 -12.96 -10.36 18.83
CA GLY A 11 -12.31 -11.44 18.09
C GLY A 11 -11.90 -11.09 16.65
N MET A 12 -12.07 -9.84 16.21
CA MET A 12 -11.54 -9.37 14.93
C MET A 12 -10.01 -9.32 15.00
N LYS A 13 -9.35 -9.74 13.91
CA LYS A 13 -7.89 -9.73 13.80
C LYS A 13 -7.42 -8.91 12.61
N VAL A 14 -6.33 -8.17 12.79
CA VAL A 14 -5.66 -7.44 11.73
C VAL A 14 -4.17 -7.82 11.72
N LEU A 15 -3.68 -8.30 10.58
CA LEU A 15 -2.27 -8.56 10.37
C LEU A 15 -1.62 -7.37 9.67
N LEU A 16 -0.67 -6.74 10.34
CA LEU A 16 0.18 -5.67 9.81
C LEU A 16 1.57 -6.21 9.46
N VAL A 17 2.16 -5.65 8.41
CA VAL A 17 3.51 -5.96 7.95
C VAL A 17 4.31 -4.67 7.84
N ASP A 18 5.57 -4.68 8.28
CA ASP A 18 6.44 -3.51 8.23
C ASP A 18 6.71 -3.01 6.81
N TYR A 19 6.86 -3.95 5.86
CA TYR A 19 7.02 -3.66 4.43
C TYR A 19 5.79 -2.97 3.84
N GLY A 20 5.96 -1.71 3.45
CA GLY A 20 4.91 -0.82 2.97
C GLY A 20 3.93 -0.39 4.06
N ALA A 21 4.24 -0.61 5.34
CA ALA A 21 3.31 -0.47 6.47
C ALA A 21 1.92 -1.05 6.12
N ARG A 22 1.92 -2.29 5.66
CA ARG A 22 0.81 -2.91 4.92
C ARG A 22 -0.17 -3.60 5.85
N ILE A 23 -1.46 -3.46 5.55
CA ILE A 23 -2.51 -4.35 6.06
C ILE A 23 -2.51 -5.60 5.18
N ALA A 24 -2.05 -6.72 5.72
CA ALA A 24 -1.93 -7.99 5.00
C ALA A 24 -3.13 -8.93 5.17
N SER A 25 -3.92 -8.76 6.24
CA SER A 25 -5.15 -9.53 6.48
C SER A 25 -6.07 -8.78 7.42
N ILE A 26 -7.38 -8.89 7.19
CA ILE A 26 -8.42 -8.49 8.14
C ILE A 26 -9.38 -9.67 8.26
N LEU A 27 -9.39 -10.31 9.42
CA LEU A 27 -10.31 -11.41 9.74
C LEU A 27 -11.43 -10.89 10.64
N VAL A 28 -12.68 -11.04 10.18
CA VAL A 28 -13.87 -10.60 10.90
C VAL A 28 -14.72 -11.81 11.30
N PRO A 29 -15.09 -11.97 12.59
CA PRO A 29 -16.06 -12.96 13.02
C PRO A 29 -17.43 -12.72 12.36
N CYS A 30 -17.94 -13.73 11.66
CA CYS A 30 -19.25 -13.75 11.03
C CYS A 30 -19.84 -15.16 11.19
N ASN A 31 -20.99 -15.27 11.86
CA ASN A 31 -21.70 -16.54 12.10
C ASN A 31 -20.83 -17.66 12.73
N GLY A 32 -19.92 -17.29 13.63
CA GLY A 32 -19.03 -18.23 14.32
C GLY A 32 -17.74 -18.57 13.58
N GLU A 33 -17.52 -18.02 12.38
CA GLU A 33 -16.31 -18.22 11.57
C GLU A 33 -15.55 -16.91 11.34
N LEU A 34 -14.25 -16.99 11.09
CA LEU A 34 -13.43 -15.83 10.71
C LEU A 34 -13.39 -15.71 9.19
N LEU A 35 -13.93 -14.62 8.65
CA LEU A 35 -13.92 -14.32 7.21
C LEU A 35 -12.80 -13.34 6.87
N GLU A 36 -12.03 -13.65 5.83
CA GLU A 36 -11.01 -12.75 5.27
C GLU A 36 -11.69 -11.63 4.46
N MET A 37 -11.36 -10.38 4.80
CA MET A 37 -11.95 -9.17 4.21
C MET A 37 -10.98 -8.43 3.29
N THR A 38 -9.74 -8.91 3.14
CA THR A 38 -8.74 -8.30 2.26
C THR A 38 -8.41 -9.18 1.06
N VAL A 39 -7.99 -8.53 -0.03
CA VAL A 39 -7.33 -9.21 -1.15
C VAL A 39 -5.83 -9.10 -0.92
N THR A 40 -5.18 -10.23 -0.67
CA THR A 40 -3.75 -10.27 -0.40
C THR A 40 -3.06 -11.22 -1.38
N PRO A 41 -1.94 -10.81 -2.00
CA PRO A 41 -1.15 -11.72 -2.82
C PRO A 41 -0.66 -12.89 -1.97
N LYS A 42 -0.98 -14.12 -2.37
CA LYS A 42 -0.45 -15.33 -1.73
C LYS A 42 1.04 -15.55 -2.06
N ASP A 43 1.49 -14.98 -3.18
CA ASP A 43 2.87 -15.09 -3.67
C ASP A 43 3.71 -13.89 -3.21
N LYS A 44 4.83 -14.19 -2.57
CA LYS A 44 5.81 -13.20 -2.11
C LYS A 44 6.43 -12.40 -3.27
N ALA A 45 6.59 -13.00 -4.45
CA ALA A 45 7.11 -12.30 -5.63
C ALA A 45 6.16 -11.20 -6.12
N LEU A 46 4.84 -11.33 -5.87
CA LEU A 46 3.86 -10.30 -6.20
C LEU A 46 3.89 -9.13 -5.22
N LEU A 47 4.30 -9.36 -3.98
CA LEU A 47 4.52 -8.31 -2.98
C LEU A 47 5.75 -7.45 -3.32
N GLU A 48 6.82 -8.07 -3.81
CA GLU A 48 8.07 -7.37 -4.15
C GLU A 48 7.93 -6.44 -5.37
N LYS A 49 7.03 -6.76 -6.30
CA LYS A 49 6.71 -5.87 -7.44
C LYS A 49 5.65 -4.83 -7.12
N ASP A 50 4.86 -5.07 -6.06
CA ASP A 50 3.73 -4.28 -5.58
C ASP A 50 2.89 -3.57 -6.64
N LEU A 51 2.54 -4.30 -7.72
CA LEU A 51 1.86 -3.71 -8.88
C LEU A 51 0.51 -3.07 -8.56
N PHE A 52 -0.11 -3.47 -7.45
CA PHE A 52 -1.48 -3.12 -7.09
C PHE A 52 -1.62 -2.43 -5.72
N TYR A 53 -0.52 -2.20 -5.00
CA TYR A 53 -0.52 -1.50 -3.70
C TYR A 53 -1.46 -2.12 -2.64
N LEU A 54 -1.76 -3.42 -2.73
CA LEU A 54 -2.81 -4.06 -1.93
C LEU A 54 -2.54 -3.95 -0.43
N GLY A 55 -3.36 -3.16 0.25
CA GLY A 55 -3.23 -2.88 1.70
C GLY A 55 -2.03 -2.02 2.08
N ALA A 56 -1.21 -1.56 1.12
CA ALA A 56 0.01 -0.83 1.39
C ALA A 56 -0.25 0.66 1.63
N THR A 57 0.63 1.28 2.41
CA THR A 57 0.67 2.73 2.53
C THR A 57 1.32 3.33 1.28
N CYS A 58 0.55 4.15 0.54
CA CYS A 58 1.04 4.87 -0.64
C CYS A 58 1.59 6.25 -0.26
N GLY A 59 2.66 6.69 -0.89
CA GLY A 59 3.18 8.06 -0.71
C GLY A 59 4.57 8.29 -1.32
N PRO A 60 5.08 9.53 -1.32
CA PRO A 60 4.62 10.67 -0.52
C PRO A 60 3.33 11.35 -1.00
N VAL A 61 2.96 11.16 -2.27
CA VAL A 61 1.70 11.67 -2.82
C VAL A 61 0.91 10.50 -3.37
N CYS A 62 -0.30 10.29 -2.83
CA CYS A 62 -1.23 9.30 -3.35
C CYS A 62 -1.82 9.74 -4.69
N ASN A 63 -2.15 8.77 -5.53
CA ASN A 63 -2.72 8.99 -6.86
C ASN A 63 -1.75 9.74 -7.80
N ARG A 64 -2.27 10.40 -8.83
CA ARG A 64 -1.51 10.92 -9.97
C ARG A 64 -1.10 12.38 -9.79
N ILE A 65 0.15 12.66 -10.10
CA ILE A 65 0.65 14.00 -10.45
C ILE A 65 0.78 14.08 -11.96
N SER A 66 -0.02 14.96 -12.56
CA SER A 66 -0.09 15.16 -14.01
C SER A 66 1.28 15.50 -14.59
N ASN A 67 1.62 14.89 -15.73
CA ASN A 67 2.90 15.08 -16.43
C ASN A 67 4.15 14.78 -15.58
N ALA A 68 3.99 14.12 -14.43
CA ALA A 68 5.04 13.88 -13.45
C ALA A 68 5.81 15.16 -13.10
N SER A 69 5.10 16.28 -12.94
CA SER A 69 5.73 17.56 -12.62
C SER A 69 4.78 18.44 -11.82
N PHE A 70 5.33 19.22 -10.90
CA PHE A 70 4.59 20.26 -10.19
C PHE A 70 5.51 21.44 -9.91
N SER A 71 4.93 22.60 -9.58
CA SER A 71 5.67 23.78 -9.13
C SER A 71 5.36 24.03 -7.66
N LEU A 72 6.39 24.32 -6.89
CA LEU A 72 6.26 24.71 -5.48
C LEU A 72 7.26 25.83 -5.21
N ASN A 73 6.77 26.96 -4.69
CA ASN A 73 7.57 28.16 -4.42
C ASN A 73 8.38 28.66 -5.63
N GLY A 74 7.80 28.59 -6.82
CA GLY A 74 8.45 29.00 -8.07
C GLY A 74 9.48 28.00 -8.62
N ILE A 75 9.73 26.89 -7.93
CA ILE A 75 10.64 25.84 -8.39
C ILE A 75 9.83 24.71 -9.03
N VAL A 76 10.23 24.31 -10.24
CA VAL A 76 9.61 23.18 -10.95
C VAL A 76 10.30 21.88 -10.54
N TYR A 77 9.54 21.00 -9.90
CA TYR A 77 9.95 19.66 -9.53
C TYR A 77 9.49 18.66 -10.59
N ARG A 78 10.42 17.88 -11.13
CA ARG A 78 10.15 16.78 -12.06
C ARG A 78 10.28 15.46 -11.32
N LEU A 79 9.29 14.61 -11.51
CA LEU A 79 9.16 13.29 -10.91
C LEU A 79 9.40 12.21 -11.96
N ARG A 80 9.61 10.97 -11.50
CA ARG A 80 9.62 9.81 -12.39
C ARG A 80 8.21 9.52 -12.90
N LYS A 81 8.11 9.15 -14.17
CA LYS A 81 6.87 8.70 -14.79
C LYS A 81 6.76 7.20 -14.63
N ASN A 82 5.74 6.72 -13.94
CA ASN A 82 5.45 5.29 -13.76
C ASN A 82 4.00 4.94 -14.17
N ASP A 83 3.22 5.91 -14.65
CA ASP A 83 1.86 5.72 -15.17
C ASP A 83 1.67 6.61 -16.40
N GLY A 84 2.11 6.10 -17.56
CA GLY A 84 2.11 6.86 -18.81
C GLY A 84 2.92 8.16 -18.70
N LYS A 85 2.25 9.31 -18.80
CA LYS A 85 2.89 10.63 -18.65
C LYS A 85 2.95 11.11 -17.19
N ASN A 86 2.30 10.42 -16.27
CA ASN A 86 2.08 10.86 -14.89
C ASN A 86 3.02 10.15 -13.91
N CYS A 87 3.12 10.72 -12.70
CA CYS A 87 3.68 10.03 -11.53
C CYS A 87 2.52 9.55 -10.66
N LEU A 88 2.41 8.24 -10.44
CA LEU A 88 1.37 7.59 -9.65
C LEU A 88 1.97 7.10 -8.32
N HIS A 89 1.25 7.38 -7.22
CA HIS A 89 1.53 6.86 -5.87
C HIS A 89 2.97 7.10 -5.39
N GLY A 90 3.61 8.20 -5.80
CA GLY A 90 4.97 8.54 -5.38
C GLY A 90 6.08 7.97 -6.27
N GLY A 91 5.74 7.29 -7.36
CA GLY A 91 6.71 6.80 -8.35
C GLY A 91 7.24 5.39 -8.05
N GLU A 92 8.36 5.03 -8.68
CA GLU A 92 8.96 3.69 -8.60
C GLU A 92 9.58 3.36 -7.22
N ASN A 93 9.98 4.37 -6.44
CA ASN A 93 10.62 4.20 -5.13
C ASN A 93 9.73 4.76 -4.01
N ASN A 94 8.44 4.48 -4.11
CA ASN A 94 7.44 4.99 -3.18
C ASN A 94 7.45 4.24 -1.84
N ILE A 95 6.61 4.67 -0.89
CA ILE A 95 6.58 4.14 0.48
C ILE A 95 6.12 2.67 0.54
N SER A 96 5.35 2.20 -0.42
CA SER A 96 4.78 0.84 -0.42
C SER A 96 5.83 -0.26 -0.57
N LEU A 97 7.04 0.11 -1.01
CA LEU A 97 8.19 -0.77 -1.21
C LEU A 97 9.25 -0.66 -0.11
N ARG A 98 8.96 0.04 0.99
CA ARG A 98 9.92 0.30 2.09
C ARG A 98 9.69 -0.61 3.29
#